data_AF-A0A7J6VNP0-F1
#
_entry.id   AF-A0A7J6VNP0-F1
#
_cell.length_a   1.000
_cell.length_b   1.000
_cell.length_c   1.000
_cell.angle_alpha   90.00
_cell.angle_beta   90.00
_cell.angle_gamma   90.00
#
_symmetry.space_group_name_H-M   'P 1'
#
loop_
_entity.id
_entity.type
_entity.pdbx_description
1 polymer ?
#
loop_
_entity_poly.entity_id
_entity_poly.type
_entity_poly.pdbx_seq_one_letter_code
_entity_poly.pdbx_strand_id
1 'polypeptide(L)'
;MDASQNLSSFNCELRIIRAKNTEFISEGNLFVRYYLVTDNDKRIRLNSREIPTTSDPCWNQSIVLECLGTANAMDKLKQQSIVFELRWRKTNLFRKFSGSKLLFKAEVGWKDVFNSAELSILKWVTSPKTCEYVPEGLKPPALQIEMKIHDTRTLHMPKRCHMRSTKWNECGCRNGACNGRDEDVFALAAALHVL
;
A
#
# COMPACT_ATOMS: atom_id res chain seq x y z
N MET A 1 12.15 20.02 29.83
CA MET A 1 12.60 19.68 28.47
C MET A 1 11.38 19.26 27.67
N ASP A 2 10.91 20.14 26.80
CA ASP A 2 9.79 19.89 25.89
C ASP A 2 10.25 18.89 24.84
N ALA A 3 9.73 17.66 24.87
CA ALA A 3 10.04 16.67 23.83
C ALA A 3 9.09 16.91 22.65
N SER A 4 9.49 17.73 21.68
CA SER A 4 8.81 17.81 20.37
C SER A 4 8.81 16.43 19.71
N GLN A 5 7.68 16.00 19.14
CA GLN A 5 7.64 14.79 18.32
C GLN A 5 7.96 15.18 16.88
N ASN A 6 9.09 14.65 16.38
CA ASN A 6 9.46 14.82 14.98
C ASN A 6 8.65 13.82 14.14
N LEU A 7 7.78 14.36 13.29
CA LEU A 7 7.07 13.58 12.29
C LEU A 7 7.90 13.55 11.01
N SER A 8 7.86 12.44 10.31
CA SER A 8 8.43 12.29 8.98
C SER A 8 7.33 11.82 8.02
N SER A 9 7.42 12.29 6.78
CA SER A 9 6.50 11.91 5.72
C SER A 9 7.24 11.64 4.42
N PHE A 10 6.64 10.80 3.58
CA PHE A 10 7.01 10.68 2.18
C PHE A 10 5.79 10.32 1.34
N ASN A 11 5.84 10.62 0.05
CA ASN A 11 4.87 10.16 -0.91
C ASN A 11 5.46 9.00 -1.70
N CYS A 12 4.70 7.93 -1.93
CA CYS A 12 5.11 6.86 -2.83
C CYS A 12 4.10 6.75 -3.97
N GLU A 13 4.57 6.96 -5.19
CA GLU A 13 3.83 6.59 -6.37
C GLU A 13 4.00 5.07 -6.59
N LEU A 14 2.90 4.34 -6.58
CA LEU A 14 2.86 2.91 -6.90
C LEU A 14 2.10 2.72 -8.21
N ARG A 15 2.78 2.17 -9.22
CA ARG A 15 2.17 1.84 -10.51
C ARG A 15 2.10 0.33 -10.72
N ILE A 16 0.89 -0.16 -10.98
CA ILE A 16 0.61 -1.53 -11.39
C ILE A 16 0.51 -1.51 -12.91
N ILE A 17 1.51 -2.07 -13.60
CA ILE A 17 1.69 -1.88 -15.03
C ILE A 17 0.96 -2.97 -15.82
N ARG A 18 1.42 -4.22 -15.71
CA ARG A 18 0.90 -5.35 -16.50
C ARG A 18 1.26 -6.69 -15.89
N ALA A 19 0.61 -7.75 -16.35
CA ALA A 19 0.97 -9.13 -16.04
C ALA A 19 1.46 -9.88 -17.29
N LYS A 20 2.19 -10.97 -17.09
CA LYS A 20 2.58 -11.91 -18.16
C LYS A 20 2.50 -13.35 -17.68
N ASN A 21 2.63 -14.30 -18.61
CA ASN A 21 2.48 -15.74 -18.36
C ASN A 21 1.08 -16.05 -17.81
N THR A 22 0.05 -15.51 -18.48
CA THR A 22 -1.36 -15.60 -18.09
C THR A 22 -2.20 -16.39 -19.10
N GLU A 23 -1.56 -17.06 -20.06
CA GLU A 23 -2.19 -17.66 -21.24
C GLU A 23 -3.07 -18.87 -20.89
N PHE A 24 -2.78 -19.54 -19.78
CA PHE A 24 -3.53 -20.69 -19.29
C PHE A 24 -4.78 -20.31 -18.47
N ILE A 25 -5.02 -19.01 -18.25
CA ILE A 25 -6.15 -18.53 -17.46
C ILE A 25 -7.39 -18.44 -18.34
N SER A 26 -8.46 -19.09 -17.91
CA SER A 26 -9.75 -19.06 -18.61
C SER A 26 -10.37 -17.66 -18.67
N GLU A 27 -11.33 -17.48 -19.56
CA GLU A 27 -12.10 -16.24 -19.72
C GLU A 27 -12.66 -15.71 -18.39
N GLY A 28 -12.47 -14.41 -18.16
CA GLY A 28 -12.84 -13.74 -16.91
C GLY A 28 -12.15 -12.39 -16.78
N ASN A 29 -12.13 -11.86 -15.57
CA ASN A 29 -11.45 -10.61 -15.24
C ASN A 29 -10.27 -10.84 -14.29
N LEU A 30 -9.21 -10.08 -14.49
CA LEU A 30 -8.05 -9.97 -13.63
C LEU A 30 -8.10 -8.67 -12.83
N PHE A 31 -7.62 -8.73 -11.59
CA PHE A 31 -7.30 -7.55 -10.79
C PHE A 31 -6.16 -7.85 -9.83
N VAL A 32 -5.45 -6.80 -9.45
CA VAL A 32 -4.42 -6.87 -8.43
C VAL A 32 -4.99 -6.36 -7.12
N ARG A 33 -4.96 -7.21 -6.10
CA ARG A 33 -5.21 -6.81 -4.72
C ARG A 33 -3.86 -6.60 -4.04
N TYR A 34 -3.72 -5.53 -3.28
CA TYR A 34 -2.49 -5.26 -2.56
C TYR A 34 -2.78 -4.79 -1.14
N TYR A 35 -1.83 -5.08 -0.25
CA TYR A 35 -1.96 -4.81 1.17
C TYR A 35 -0.79 -3.98 1.67
N LEU A 36 -1.14 -2.95 2.43
CA LEU A 36 -0.21 -2.13 3.19
C LEU A 36 -0.36 -2.52 4.66
N VAL A 37 0.74 -2.95 5.28
CA VAL A 37 0.77 -3.28 6.71
C VAL A 37 1.10 -2.02 7.48
N THR A 38 0.25 -1.66 8.45
CA THR A 38 0.52 -0.55 9.37
C THR A 38 1.25 -1.05 10.62
N ASP A 39 1.72 -0.12 11.43
CA ASP A 39 2.37 -0.31 12.73
C ASP A 39 1.69 -1.28 13.73
N ASN A 40 0.38 -1.48 13.61
CA ASN A 40 -0.46 -2.31 14.49
C ASN A 40 -0.90 -3.63 13.84
N ASP A 41 -0.16 -4.13 12.84
CA ASP A 41 -0.49 -5.30 12.01
C ASP A 41 -1.83 -5.21 11.26
N LYS A 42 -2.48 -4.04 11.29
CA LYS A 42 -3.66 -3.77 10.48
C LYS A 42 -3.26 -3.72 9.02
N ARG A 43 -4.02 -4.41 8.17
CA ARG A 43 -3.77 -4.46 6.73
C ARG A 43 -4.78 -3.60 6.00
N ILE A 44 -4.30 -2.54 5.37
CA ILE A 44 -5.11 -1.76 4.43
C ILE A 44 -5.13 -2.52 3.11
N ARG A 45 -6.31 -2.96 2.70
CA ARG A 45 -6.53 -3.69 1.45
C ARG A 45 -7.01 -2.74 0.37
N LEU A 46 -6.29 -2.73 -0.75
CA LEU A 46 -6.62 -1.96 -1.94
C LEU A 46 -6.72 -2.90 -3.15
N ASN A 47 -7.50 -2.51 -4.15
CA ASN A 47 -7.64 -3.24 -5.40
C ASN A 47 -7.38 -2.31 -6.59
N SER A 48 -6.79 -2.83 -7.66
CA SER A 48 -6.81 -2.20 -8.98
C SER A 48 -8.20 -2.28 -9.60
N ARG A 49 -8.39 -1.60 -10.73
CA ARG A 49 -9.52 -1.89 -11.62
C ARG A 49 -9.48 -3.35 -12.09
N GLU A 50 -10.66 -3.92 -12.35
CA GLU A 50 -10.77 -5.20 -13.03
C GLU A 50 -10.57 -4.98 -14.54
N ILE A 51 -9.78 -5.83 -15.18
CA ILE A 51 -9.55 -5.85 -16.63
C ILE A 51 -9.85 -7.25 -17.17
N PRO A 52 -10.31 -7.40 -18.42
CA PRO A 52 -10.51 -8.72 -19.00
C PRO A 52 -9.19 -9.50 -19.10
N THR A 53 -9.25 -10.83 -18.94
CA THR A 53 -8.12 -11.70 -19.25
C THR A 53 -7.81 -11.60 -20.75
N THR A 54 -6.59 -11.23 -21.09
CA THR A 54 -6.07 -11.17 -22.46
C THR A 54 -4.66 -11.78 -22.49
N SER A 55 -4.03 -11.88 -23.66
CA SER A 55 -2.65 -12.36 -23.78
C SER A 55 -1.60 -11.41 -23.19
N ASP A 56 -1.91 -10.10 -23.09
CA ASP A 56 -1.04 -9.10 -22.47
C ASP A 56 -1.86 -8.16 -21.55
N PRO A 57 -2.28 -8.63 -20.36
CA PRO A 57 -3.11 -7.85 -19.46
C PRO A 57 -2.39 -6.61 -18.93
N CYS A 58 -2.90 -5.43 -19.26
CA CYS A 58 -2.33 -4.14 -18.86
C CYS A 58 -3.30 -3.33 -17.99
N TRP A 59 -2.84 -2.93 -16.81
CA TRP A 59 -3.55 -1.97 -15.95
C TRP A 59 -3.08 -0.54 -16.20
N ASN A 60 -1.76 -0.34 -16.29
CA ASN A 60 -1.10 0.97 -16.28
C ASN A 60 -1.75 1.95 -15.29
N GLN A 61 -1.99 1.48 -14.07
CA GLN A 61 -2.72 2.22 -13.04
C GLN A 61 -1.75 2.68 -11.96
N SER A 62 -1.77 3.98 -11.64
CA SER A 62 -0.97 4.57 -10.57
C SER A 62 -1.84 4.96 -9.37
N ILE A 63 -1.26 4.89 -8.18
CA ILE A 63 -1.80 5.51 -6.97
C ILE A 63 -0.69 6.28 -6.27
N VAL A 64 -1.06 7.29 -5.49
CA VAL A 64 -0.14 7.96 -4.58
C VAL A 64 -0.48 7.53 -3.15
N LEU A 65 0.51 6.99 -2.46
CA LEU A 65 0.47 6.64 -1.04
C LEU A 65 1.14 7.76 -0.26
N GLU A 66 0.38 8.44 0.59
CA GLU A 66 0.89 9.46 1.49
C GLU A 66 1.14 8.82 2.85
N CYS A 67 2.42 8.75 3.23
CA CYS A 67 2.87 8.17 4.49
C CYS A 67 3.25 9.29 5.45
N LEU A 68 2.63 9.32 6.64
CA LEU A 68 2.97 10.25 7.72
C LEU A 68 3.04 9.50 9.05
N GLY A 69 4.13 9.69 9.79
CA GLY A 69 4.27 9.11 11.12
C GLY A 69 5.46 9.65 11.89
N THR A 70 5.63 9.19 13.14
CA THR A 70 6.83 9.46 13.93
C THR A 70 8.06 8.82 13.27
N ALA A 71 9.27 9.30 13.57
CA ALA A 71 10.51 8.70 13.03
C ALA A 71 10.57 7.17 13.26
N ASN A 72 10.19 6.71 14.45
CA ASN A 72 10.13 5.29 14.79
C ASN A 72 9.10 4.51 13.94
N ALA A 73 7.90 5.06 13.73
CA ALA A 73 6.88 4.44 12.89
C ALA A 73 7.35 4.35 11.42
N MET A 74 8.04 5.38 10.93
CA MET A 74 8.59 5.40 9.57
C MET A 74 9.74 4.40 9.39
N ASP A 75 10.60 4.23 10.39
CA ASP A 75 11.66 3.21 10.35
C ASP A 75 11.09 1.79 10.40
N LYS A 76 10.01 1.56 11.17
CA LYS A 76 9.26 0.30 11.11
C LYS A 76 8.67 0.07 9.71
N LEU A 77 8.03 1.08 9.11
CA LEU A 77 7.46 0.98 7.76
C LEU A 77 8.51 0.59 6.73
N LYS A 78 9.72 1.17 6.79
CA LYS A 78 10.83 0.81 5.88
C LYS A 78 11.23 -0.67 5.94
N GLN A 79 11.02 -1.34 7.08
CA GLN A 79 11.28 -2.77 7.25
C GLN A 79 10.13 -3.65 6.75
N GLN A 80 8.95 -3.10 6.50
CA GLN A 80 7.77 -3.83 6.01
C GLN A 80 7.83 -4.06 4.49
N SER A 81 6.84 -4.81 3.99
CA SER A 81 6.61 -5.04 2.56
C SER A 81 5.19 -4.67 2.13
N ILE A 82 5.04 -4.33 0.86
CA ILE A 82 3.75 -4.34 0.18
C ILE A 82 3.52 -5.75 -0.36
N VAL A 83 2.37 -6.32 -0.05
CA VAL A 83 1.96 -7.63 -0.56
C VAL A 83 1.06 -7.44 -1.77
N PHE A 84 1.36 -8.10 -2.88
CA PHE A 84 0.56 -8.11 -4.10
C PHE A 84 -0.04 -9.51 -4.31
N GLU A 85 -1.32 -9.54 -4.67
CA GLU A 85 -2.07 -10.71 -5.08
C GLU A 85 -2.65 -10.45 -6.48
N LEU A 86 -2.21 -11.21 -7.48
CA LEU A 86 -2.94 -11.26 -8.74
C LEU A 86 -4.12 -12.19 -8.59
N ARG A 87 -5.33 -11.70 -8.88
CA ARG A 87 -6.57 -12.43 -8.69
C ARG A 87 -7.36 -12.50 -9.98
N TRP A 88 -8.02 -13.63 -10.17
CA TRP A 88 -8.92 -13.87 -11.28
C TRP A 88 -10.35 -14.06 -10.78
N ARG A 89 -11.32 -13.53 -11.50
CA ARG A 89 -12.74 -13.75 -11.25
C ARG A 89 -13.41 -14.15 -12.54
N LYS A 90 -14.19 -15.23 -12.49
CA LYS A 90 -15.02 -15.64 -13.62
C LYS A 90 -16.09 -14.58 -13.89
N THR A 91 -16.22 -14.16 -15.15
CA THR A 91 -17.31 -13.28 -15.59
C THR A 91 -18.56 -14.14 -15.78
N ASN A 92 -19.49 -14.11 -14.82
CA ASN A 92 -20.79 -14.76 -14.94
C ASN A 92 -21.86 -13.69 -15.15
N LEU A 93 -22.44 -13.61 -16.36
CA LEU A 93 -23.56 -12.71 -16.67
C LEU A 93 -24.83 -13.00 -15.83
N PHE A 94 -24.94 -14.21 -15.25
CA PHE A 94 -26.17 -14.69 -14.61
C PHE A 94 -26.02 -15.14 -13.14
N ARG A 95 -24.86 -14.97 -12.50
CA ARG A 95 -24.65 -15.41 -11.10
C ARG A 95 -24.03 -14.30 -10.27
N LYS A 96 -24.81 -13.83 -9.27
CA LYS A 96 -24.33 -12.98 -8.19
C LYS A 96 -23.15 -13.66 -7.48
N PHE A 97 -21.99 -13.01 -7.57
CA PHE A 97 -20.79 -13.19 -6.73
C PHE A 97 -20.22 -14.62 -6.63
N SER A 98 -19.55 -15.07 -7.70
CA SER A 98 -18.47 -16.05 -7.54
C SER A 98 -17.24 -15.36 -6.93
N GLY A 99 -16.65 -15.97 -5.90
CA GLY A 99 -15.41 -15.47 -5.28
C GLY A 99 -14.26 -15.40 -6.30
N SER A 100 -13.32 -14.47 -6.09
CA SER A 100 -12.09 -14.42 -6.89
C SER A 100 -11.09 -15.50 -6.47
N LYS A 101 -10.41 -16.14 -7.41
CA LYS A 101 -9.28 -17.05 -7.18
C LYS A 101 -7.96 -16.28 -7.12
N LEU A 102 -7.03 -16.72 -6.27
CA LEU A 102 -5.67 -16.20 -6.21
C LEU A 102 -4.83 -16.91 -7.28
N LEU A 103 -4.19 -16.16 -8.15
CA LEU A 103 -3.28 -16.68 -9.15
C LEU A 103 -1.84 -16.69 -8.62
N PHE A 104 -1.36 -15.56 -8.08
CA PHE A 104 -0.07 -15.58 -7.39
C PHE A 104 0.00 -14.50 -6.33
N LYS A 105 0.91 -14.68 -5.38
CA LYS A 105 1.24 -13.71 -4.32
C LYS A 105 2.73 -13.36 -4.40
N ALA A 106 3.06 -12.08 -4.32
CA ALA A 106 4.44 -11.62 -4.17
C ALA A 106 4.53 -10.47 -3.15
N GLU A 107 5.74 -10.23 -2.66
CA GLU A 107 6.01 -9.18 -1.67
C GLU A 107 7.16 -8.30 -2.16
N VAL A 108 7.06 -7.00 -1.91
CA VAL A 108 8.09 -6.00 -2.24
C VAL A 108 8.41 -5.20 -0.99
N GLY A 109 9.65 -5.27 -0.53
CA GLY A 109 10.08 -4.54 0.66
C GLY A 109 10.16 -3.04 0.40
N TRP A 110 9.73 -2.22 1.36
CA TRP A 110 9.95 -0.77 1.28
C TRP A 110 11.44 -0.44 1.19
N LYS A 111 12.28 -1.17 1.94
CA LYS A 111 13.74 -1.07 1.86
C LYS A 111 14.30 -1.22 0.44
N ASP A 112 13.67 -2.00 -0.42
CA ASP A 112 14.14 -2.19 -1.81
C ASP A 112 14.06 -0.86 -2.56
N VAL A 113 13.03 -0.06 -2.28
CA VAL A 113 12.82 1.27 -2.87
C VAL A 113 13.75 2.29 -2.23
N PHE A 114 13.83 2.32 -0.90
CA PHE A 114 14.70 3.27 -0.19
C PHE A 114 16.20 3.07 -0.48
N ASN A 115 16.62 1.85 -0.78
CA ASN A 115 18.01 1.52 -1.10
C ASN A 115 18.31 1.56 -2.61
N SER A 116 17.33 1.83 -3.45
CA SER A 116 17.51 1.90 -4.90
C SER A 116 18.10 3.24 -5.35
N ALA A 117 18.70 3.25 -6.53
CA ALA A 117 19.06 4.49 -7.19
C ALA A 117 17.79 5.31 -7.47
N GLU A 118 17.88 6.63 -7.26
CA GLU A 118 16.78 7.58 -7.49
C GLU A 118 15.51 7.30 -6.66
N LEU A 119 15.60 6.47 -5.61
CA LEU A 119 14.46 6.07 -4.77
C LEU A 119 13.31 5.47 -5.59
N SER A 120 13.65 4.70 -6.62
CA SER A 120 12.69 4.09 -7.53
C SER A 120 13.07 2.67 -7.93
N ILE A 121 12.06 1.82 -8.06
CA ILE A 121 12.21 0.47 -8.60
C ILE A 121 11.19 0.22 -9.70
N LEU A 122 11.62 -0.47 -10.76
CA LEU A 122 10.78 -1.05 -11.79
C LEU A 122 11.16 -2.53 -11.89
N LYS A 123 10.27 -3.43 -11.47
CA LYS A 123 10.60 -4.87 -11.47
C LYS A 123 9.41 -5.76 -11.78
N TRP A 124 9.73 -6.95 -12.29
CA TRP A 124 8.81 -8.07 -12.35
C TRP A 124 8.82 -8.78 -11.00
N VAL A 125 7.65 -8.98 -10.42
CA VAL A 125 7.45 -9.76 -9.19
C VAL A 125 6.73 -11.05 -9.52
N THR A 126 7.22 -12.14 -8.93
CA THR A 126 6.70 -13.49 -9.10
C THR A 126 6.52 -14.13 -7.73
N SER A 127 5.70 -15.18 -7.67
CA SER A 127 5.61 -16.00 -6.46
C SER A 127 6.86 -16.87 -6.32
N PRO A 128 7.43 -17.01 -5.10
CA PRO A 128 8.49 -17.98 -4.83
C PRO A 128 7.98 -19.43 -4.83
N LYS A 129 6.67 -19.63 -4.67
CA LYS A 129 6.02 -20.94 -4.79
C LYS A 129 5.36 -21.07 -6.16
N THR A 130 5.50 -22.23 -6.79
CA THR A 130 4.76 -22.56 -8.02
C THR A 130 3.27 -22.40 -7.74
N CYS A 131 2.60 -21.62 -8.58
CA CYS A 131 1.16 -21.46 -8.50
C CYS A 131 0.51 -22.80 -8.88
N GLU A 132 -0.40 -23.31 -8.04
CA GLU A 132 -1.13 -24.58 -8.27
C GLU A 132 -1.87 -24.60 -9.61
N TYR A 133 -2.17 -23.43 -10.18
CA TYR A 133 -2.88 -23.29 -11.45
C TYR A 133 -1.97 -23.31 -12.67
N VAL A 134 -0.64 -23.37 -12.51
CA VAL A 134 0.31 -23.35 -13.63
C VAL A 134 0.47 -24.78 -14.15
N PRO A 135 0.03 -25.06 -15.39
CA PRO A 135 0.29 -26.36 -16.03
C PRO A 135 1.79 -26.67 -16.07
N GLU A 136 2.12 -27.95 -16.03
CA GLU A 136 3.49 -28.41 -16.11
C GLU A 136 4.16 -27.90 -17.40
N GLY A 137 5.39 -27.39 -17.28
CA GLY A 137 6.15 -26.81 -18.38
C GLY A 137 5.86 -25.33 -18.68
N LEU A 138 4.86 -24.70 -18.05
CA LEU A 138 4.59 -23.27 -18.20
C LEU A 138 5.25 -22.43 -17.10
N LYS A 139 5.57 -21.17 -17.44
CA LYS A 139 6.12 -20.21 -16.47
C LYS A 139 5.01 -19.70 -15.55
N PRO A 140 5.30 -19.44 -14.26
CA PRO A 140 4.32 -18.86 -13.37
C PRO A 140 3.97 -17.42 -13.77
N PRO A 141 2.76 -16.93 -13.45
CA PRO A 141 2.37 -15.55 -13.65
C PRO A 141 3.33 -14.58 -12.97
N ALA A 142 3.58 -13.45 -13.61
CA ALA A 142 4.39 -12.36 -13.08
C ALA A 142 3.65 -11.03 -13.23
N LEU A 143 3.88 -10.10 -12.31
CA LEU A 143 3.35 -8.73 -12.37
C LEU A 143 4.50 -7.73 -12.48
N GLN A 144 4.39 -6.77 -13.38
CA GLN A 144 5.30 -5.65 -13.44
C GLN A 144 4.76 -4.52 -12.56
N ILE A 145 5.58 -4.09 -11.61
CA ILE A 145 5.29 -2.97 -10.73
C ILE A 145 6.39 -1.94 -10.80
N GLU A 146 6.02 -0.70 -10.54
CA GLU A 146 6.93 0.41 -10.33
C GLU A 146 6.56 1.10 -9.02
N MET A 147 7.57 1.43 -8.23
CA MET A 147 7.42 2.20 -7.00
C MET A 147 8.44 3.31 -7.03
N LYS A 148 8.00 4.54 -6.75
CA LYS A 148 8.86 5.72 -6.70
C LYS A 148 8.51 6.56 -5.49
N ILE A 149 9.52 6.88 -4.67
CA ILE A 149 9.34 7.77 -3.53
C ILE A 149 9.63 9.20 -3.97
N HIS A 150 8.68 10.07 -3.66
CA HIS A 150 8.76 11.52 -3.84
C HIS A 150 8.70 12.21 -2.47
N ASP A 151 9.24 13.42 -2.39
CA ASP A 151 9.04 14.37 -1.28
C ASP A 151 9.18 13.79 0.13
N THR A 152 10.41 13.55 0.58
CA THR A 152 10.68 13.27 2.01
C THR A 152 10.67 14.57 2.81
N ARG A 153 9.85 14.64 3.86
CA ARG A 153 9.77 15.81 4.75
C ARG A 153 9.87 15.40 6.21
N THR A 154 10.46 16.28 7.01
CA THR A 154 10.46 16.18 8.48
C THR A 154 9.67 17.37 9.01
N LEU A 155 8.54 17.10 9.65
CA LEU A 155 7.68 18.11 10.27
C LEU A 155 7.96 18.13 11.78
N HIS A 156 8.33 19.29 12.29
CA HIS A 156 8.39 19.52 13.74
C HIS A 156 7.00 19.97 14.18
N MET A 157 6.26 19.09 14.86
CA MET A 157 5.04 19.51 15.53
C MET A 157 5.33 19.71 17.01
N PRO A 158 4.96 20.87 17.60
CA PRO A 158 4.92 20.99 19.05
C PRO A 158 3.94 19.94 19.57
N LYS A 159 4.33 19.17 20.60
CA LYS A 159 3.38 18.30 21.30
C LYS A 159 2.18 19.16 21.69
N ARG A 160 0.95 18.63 21.52
CA ARG A 160 -0.21 19.26 22.14
C ARG A 160 0.09 19.35 23.64
N CYS A 161 0.26 20.58 24.15
CA CYS A 161 0.52 20.80 25.56
C CYS A 161 -0.64 20.18 26.35
N HIS A 162 -0.36 19.10 27.08
CA HIS A 162 -1.21 18.73 28.20
C HIS A 162 -1.00 19.79 29.28
N MET A 163 -1.70 20.91 29.13
CA MET A 163 -1.67 21.98 30.10
C MET A 163 -2.41 21.49 31.35
N ARG A 164 -1.66 20.89 32.29
CA ARG A 164 -2.05 20.85 33.71
C ARG A 164 -1.98 22.28 34.24
N SER A 165 -2.91 23.13 33.82
CA SER A 165 -3.13 24.45 34.39
C SER A 165 -4.42 24.41 35.18
N THR A 166 -4.33 24.71 36.47
CA THR A 166 -5.47 24.96 37.36
C THR A 166 -6.14 26.31 37.10
N LYS A 167 -5.76 27.05 36.05
CA LYS A 167 -6.45 28.25 35.58
C LYS A 167 -7.21 27.96 34.30
N TRP A 168 -8.53 27.84 34.44
CA TRP A 168 -9.51 27.46 33.41
C TRP A 168 -9.95 28.62 32.50
N ASN A 169 -9.35 29.80 32.64
CA ASN A 169 -9.89 31.05 32.10
C ASN A 169 -9.10 31.65 30.93
N GLU A 170 -8.10 30.95 30.37
CA GLU A 170 -7.32 31.45 29.23
C GLU A 170 -7.36 30.57 27.98
N CYS A 171 -7.98 29.38 27.99
CA CYS A 171 -8.17 28.62 26.76
C CYS A 171 -9.52 29.01 26.11
N GLY A 172 -9.46 29.67 24.96
CA GLY A 172 -10.62 30.02 24.11
C GLY A 172 -11.31 28.82 23.46
N CYS A 173 -11.24 27.63 24.07
CA CYS A 173 -11.81 26.40 23.55
C CYS A 173 -13.25 26.24 24.06
N ARG A 174 -14.23 26.68 23.25
CA ARG A 174 -15.62 26.23 23.40
C ARG A 174 -15.67 24.76 23.01
N ASN A 175 -15.98 23.91 23.99
CA ASN A 175 -16.30 22.47 23.90
C ASN A 175 -15.09 21.54 24.14
N GLY A 176 -14.94 21.17 25.41
CA GLY A 176 -13.89 20.28 25.90
C GLY A 176 -14.10 18.81 25.53
N ALA A 177 -12.99 18.15 25.20
CA ALA A 177 -12.68 16.75 25.48
C ALA A 177 -11.24 16.46 25.02
N CYS A 178 -10.24 16.82 25.83
CA CYS A 178 -8.85 16.40 25.63
C CYS A 178 -8.53 15.16 26.46
N ASN A 179 -9.03 14.00 26.03
CA ASN A 179 -8.50 12.71 26.47
C ASN A 179 -7.37 12.31 25.50
N GLY A 180 -6.19 12.90 25.70
CA GLY A 180 -4.98 12.59 24.94
C GLY A 180 -4.36 11.30 25.46
N ARG A 181 -4.66 10.17 24.81
CA ARG A 181 -3.72 9.05 24.81
C ARG A 181 -2.62 9.40 23.82
N ASP A 182 -1.37 9.34 24.27
CA ASP A 182 -0.16 9.32 23.41
C ASP A 182 -0.26 8.06 22.54
N GLU A 183 -1.03 8.12 21.45
CA GLU A 183 -1.00 7.11 20.41
C GLU A 183 -0.08 7.63 19.30
N ASP A 184 0.92 6.82 18.92
CA ASP A 184 1.77 7.08 17.76
C ASP A 184 0.86 7.28 16.54
N VAL A 185 0.73 8.52 16.07
CA VAL A 185 -0.14 8.85 14.95
C VAL A 185 0.55 8.39 13.67
N PHE A 186 0.23 7.17 13.21
CA PHE A 186 0.56 6.68 11.87
C PHE A 186 -0.68 6.82 10.98
N ALA A 187 -0.60 7.72 9.99
CA ALA A 187 -1.66 7.91 9.00
C ALA A 187 -1.14 7.50 7.62
N LEU A 188 -1.85 6.56 6.99
CA LEU A 188 -1.61 6.13 5.62
C LEU A 188 -2.85 6.47 4.80
N ALA A 189 -2.71 7.44 3.90
CA ALA A 189 -3.75 7.81 2.95
C ALA A 189 -3.36 7.31 1.54
N ALA A 190 -4.36 6.91 0.76
CA ALA A 190 -4.17 6.51 -0.63
C ALA A 190 -5.11 7.32 -1.52
N ALA A 191 -4.55 8.02 -2.49
CA ALA A 191 -5.29 8.73 -3.53
C ALA A 191 -5.12 8.00 -4.87
N LEU A 192 -6.24 7.62 -5.50
CA LEU A 192 -6.25 6.99 -6.83
C LEU A 192 -6.23 8.06 -7.91
N HIS A 193 -5.22 8.04 -8.78
CA HIS A 193 -5.20 8.85 -9.99
C HIS A 193 -5.42 7.94 -11.21
N VAL A 194 -6.42 8.27 -12.02
CA VAL A 194 -6.65 7.62 -13.31
C VAL A 194 -6.03 8.54 -14.37
N LEU A 195 -4.97 8.07 -15.02
CA LEU A 195 -4.38 8.72 -16.21
C LEU A 195 -5.10 8.22 -17.47
#